data_AF-A0A2S7E6W1-F1
#
_entry.id   AF-A0A2S7E6W1-F1
#
_cell.length_a   1.000
_cell.length_b   1.000
_cell.length_c   1.000
_cell.angle_alpha   90.00
_cell.angle_beta   90.00
_cell.angle_gamma   90.00
#
_symmetry.space_group_name_H-M   'P 1'
#
loop_
_entity.id
_entity.type
_entity.pdbx_description
1 polymer ?
#
loop_
_entity_poly.entity_id
_entity_poly.type
_entity_poly.pdbx_seq_one_letter_code
_entity_poly.pdbx_strand_id
1 'polypeptide(L)' 'AGARCVNVVLGNLKRAISGVYHAIAQCKYARRYMGEAAYRFNRRFRLRDMLPRLATAMMQSTPCPEPVLRAASNFHG' A
#
# COMPACT_ATOMS: atom_id res chain seq x y z
N ALA A 1 -22.97 5.55 15.70
CA ALA A 1 -22.97 4.24 15.00
C ALA A 1 -21.72 3.95 14.14
N GLY A 2 -20.90 4.93 13.72
CA GLY A 2 -19.77 4.69 12.80
C GLY A 2 -18.44 4.20 13.42
N ALA A 3 -18.17 4.52 14.70
CA ALA A 3 -16.86 4.26 15.33
C ALA A 3 -16.49 2.76 15.42
N ARG A 4 -17.48 1.87 15.59
CA ARG A 4 -17.24 0.42 15.69
C ARG A 4 -16.74 -0.17 14.37
N CYS A 5 -17.34 0.23 13.26
CA CYS A 5 -16.93 -0.22 11.93
C CYS A 5 -15.53 0.28 11.57
N VAL A 6 -15.22 1.54 11.92
CA VAL A 6 -13.87 2.10 11.74
C VAL A 6 -12.83 1.32 12.52
N ASN A 7 -13.13 0.96 13.79
CA ASN A 7 -12.20 0.20 14.62
C ASN A 7 -11.96 -1.22 14.08
N VAL A 8 -12.99 -1.86 13.52
CA VAL A 8 -12.87 -3.17 12.86
C VAL A 8 -12.04 -3.07 11.58
N VAL A 9 -12.26 -2.04 10.76
CA VAL A 9 -11.46 -1.80 9.55
C VAL A 9 -9.99 -1.56 9.92
N LEU A 10 -9.72 -0.75 10.94
CA LEU A 10 -8.37 -0.47 11.41
C LEU A 10 -7.69 -1.71 12.02
N GLY A 11 -8.44 -2.51 12.79
CA GLY A 11 -7.95 -3.77 13.34
C GLY A 11 -7.58 -4.80 12.26
N ASN A 12 -8.42 -4.92 11.22
CA ASN A 12 -8.13 -5.77 10.07
C ASN A 12 -6.93 -5.27 9.26
N LEU A 13 -6.82 -3.95 9.07
CA LEU A 13 -5.67 -3.32 8.41
C LEU A 13 -4.37 -3.60 9.16
N LYS A 14 -4.38 -3.44 10.49
CA LYS A 14 -3.22 -3.74 11.35
C LYS A 14 -2.79 -5.21 11.23
N ARG A 15 -3.73 -6.16 11.29
CA ARG A 15 -3.42 -7.60 11.12
C ARG A 15 -2.90 -7.92 9.72
N ALA A 16 -3.50 -7.35 8.67
CA ALA A 16 -3.07 -7.59 7.30
C ALA A 16 -1.64 -7.05 7.05
N ILE A 17 -1.35 -5.82 7.48
CA ILE A 17 0.00 -5.25 7.37
C ILE A 17 0.98 -6.06 8.19
N SER A 18 0.61 -6.42 9.42
CA SER A 18 1.51 -7.16 10.31
C SER A 18 1.80 -8.59 9.86
N GLY A 19 0.87 -9.23 9.14
CA GLY A 19 1.04 -10.57 8.59
C GLY A 19 1.80 -10.59 7.27
N VAL A 20 1.49 -9.66 6.35
CA VAL A 20 2.12 -9.61 5.02
C VAL A 20 3.55 -9.03 5.08
N TYR A 21 3.78 -8.08 5.99
CA TYR A 21 5.04 -7.35 6.11
C TYR A 21 5.74 -7.62 7.45
N HIS A 22 5.78 -8.87 7.90
CA HIS A 22 6.40 -9.25 9.19
C HIS A 22 7.93 -9.05 9.22
N ALA A 23 8.61 -9.19 8.08
CA ALA A 23 10.06 -9.13 7.96
C ALA A 23 10.63 -7.75 7.59
N ILE A 24 9.78 -6.76 7.30
CA ILE A 24 10.19 -5.45 6.79
C ILE A 24 9.82 -4.39 7.82
N ALA A 25 10.79 -3.54 8.20
CA ALA A 25 10.61 -2.46 9.17
C ALA A 25 9.32 -1.67 8.90
N GLN A 26 8.25 -1.99 9.65
CA GLN A 26 6.89 -1.56 9.35
C GLN A 26 6.75 -0.05 9.34
N CYS A 27 7.45 0.64 10.24
CA CYS A 27 7.47 2.10 10.33
C CYS A 27 8.11 2.77 9.11
N LYS A 28 9.15 2.16 8.54
CA LYS A 28 9.92 2.71 7.41
C LYS A 28 9.08 2.83 6.14
N TYR A 29 8.09 1.95 5.97
CA TYR A 29 7.24 1.89 4.79
C TYR A 29 5.74 2.07 5.10
N ALA A 30 5.41 2.45 6.34
CA ALA A 30 4.03 2.52 6.83
C ALA A 30 3.12 3.31 5.89
N ARG A 31 3.59 4.48 5.41
CA ARG A 31 2.84 5.33 4.48
C ARG A 31 2.54 4.64 3.15
N ARG A 32 3.47 3.86 2.60
CA ARG A 32 3.30 3.15 1.33
C ARG A 32 2.35 1.97 1.50
N TYR A 33 2.48 1.22 2.59
CA TYR A 33 1.59 0.11 2.91
C TYR A 33 0.16 0.57 3.20
N MET A 34 -0.01 1.70 3.90
CA MET A 34 -1.33 2.31 4.10
C MET A 34 -1.94 2.77 2.78
N GLY A 35 -1.15 3.41 1.91
CA GLY A 35 -1.61 3.83 0.58
C GLY A 35 -2.05 2.66 -0.29
N GLU A 36 -1.28 1.57 -0.30
CA GLU A 36 -1.63 0.34 -1.02
C GLU A 36 -2.89 -0.33 -0.45
N ALA A 37 -2.99 -0.42 0.87
CA ALA A 37 -4.15 -0.99 1.52
C ALA A 37 -5.42 -0.16 1.24
N ALA A 38 -5.33 1.17 1.29
CA ALA A 38 -6.42 2.06 0.91
C ALA A 38 -6.78 1.90 -0.59
N TYR A 39 -5.78 1.80 -1.46
CA TYR A 39 -5.98 1.59 -2.89
C TYR A 39 -6.75 0.30 -3.19
N ARG A 40 -6.38 -0.80 -2.50
CA ARG A 40 -7.03 -2.10 -2.62
C ARG A 40 -8.42 -2.12 -1.99
N PHE A 41 -8.57 -1.54 -0.80
CA PHE A 41 -9.83 -1.51 -0.06
C PHE A 41 -10.92 -0.72 -0.80
N ASN A 42 -10.59 0.47 -1.32
CA ASN A 42 -11.52 1.31 -2.06
C ASN A 42 -11.99 0.68 -3.38
N ARG A 43 -11.25 -0.30 -3.90
CA ARG A 43 -11.55 -1.02 -5.15
C ARG A 43 -11.86 -2.49 -4.95
N ARG A 44 -12.10 -2.95 -3.72
CA ARG A 44 -12.29 -4.38 -3.41
C ARG A 44 -13.43 -5.05 -4.19
N PHE A 45 -14.40 -4.27 -4.66
CA PHE A 45 -15.53 -4.75 -5.47
C PHE A 45 -15.32 -4.61 -6.99
N ARG A 46 -14.24 -3.94 -7.42
CA ARG A 46 -13.91 -3.67 -8.83
C ARG A 46 -12.52 -4.23 -9.17
N LEU A 47 -12.31 -5.52 -8.89
CA LEU A 47 -11.01 -6.16 -9.05
C LEU A 47 -10.53 -6.17 -10.51
N ARG A 48 -11.44 -6.37 -11.48
CA ARG A 48 -11.13 -6.35 -12.92
C ARG A 48 -10.53 -5.01 -13.38
N ASP A 49 -10.83 -3.92 -12.67
CA ASP A 49 -10.36 -2.57 -12.98
C ASP A 49 -8.98 -2.26 -12.36
N MET A 50 -8.51 -3.06 -11.39
CA MET A 50 -7.25 -2.79 -10.71
C MET A 50 -6.03 -2.93 -11.62
N LEU A 51 -5.94 -4.05 -12.35
CA LEU A 51 -4.82 -4.36 -13.26
C LEU A 51 -4.68 -3.36 -14.41
N PRO A 52 -5.73 -3.07 -15.21
CA PRO A 52 -5.60 -2.13 -16.32
C PRO A 52 -5.25 -0.72 -15.84
N ARG A 53 -5.78 -0.29 -14.68
CA ARG A 53 -5.39 1.00 -14.10
C ARG A 53 -3.96 1.03 -13.60
N LEU A 54 -3.49 -0.07 -12.99
CA LEU A 54 -2.11 -0.18 -12.58
C LEU A 54 -1.18 -0.10 -13.79
N ALA A 55 -1.48 -0.85 -14.85
CA ALA A 55 -0.74 -0.81 -16.11
C ALA A 55 -0.74 0.60 -16.71
N THR A 56 -1.91 1.26 -16.75
CA THR A 56 -2.03 2.65 -17.22
C THR A 56 -1.19 3.61 -16.39
N ALA A 57 -1.23 3.49 -15.06
CA ALA A 57 -0.45 4.32 -14.16
C ALA A 57 1.06 4.08 -14.33
N MET A 58 1.49 2.84 -14.57
CA MET A 58 2.88 2.50 -14.87
C MET A 58 3.32 3.11 -16.20
N MET A 59 2.47 3.05 -17.24
CA MET A 59 2.75 3.68 -18.54
C MET A 59 2.82 5.21 -18.46
N GLN A 60 2.02 5.84 -17.59
CA GLN A 60 2.02 7.28 -17.38
C GLN A 60 3.12 7.75 -16.41
N SER A 61 3.72 6.84 -15.66
CA SER A 61 4.78 7.20 -14.71
C SER A 61 6.08 7.44 -15.47
N THR A 62 6.73 8.57 -15.18
CA THR A 62 8.09 8.82 -15.65
C THR A 62 9.04 7.76 -15.07
N PRO A 63 10.06 7.31 -15.82
CA PRO A 63 11.04 6.36 -15.31
C PRO A 63 11.68 6.91 -14.04
N CYS A 64 11.52 6.20 -12.93
CA CYS A 64 12.12 6.56 -11.65
C CYS A 64 13.52 5.92 -11.56
N PRO A 65 14.59 6.72 -11.43
CA PRO A 65 15.93 6.18 -11.27
C PRO A 65 16.01 5.30 -10.01
N GLU A 66 16.71 4.17 -10.10
CA GLU A 66 16.92 3.25 -8.97
C GLU A 66 17.43 3.96 -7.69
N PRO A 67 18.32 4.97 -7.75
CA PRO A 67 18.73 5.75 -6.58
C PRO A 67 17.57 6.46 -5.86
N VAL A 68 16.63 7.01 -6.62
CA VAL A 68 15.44 7.70 -6.08
C VAL A 68 14.51 6.68 -5.43
N LEU A 69 14.35 5.50 -6.03
CA LEU A 69 13.63 4.39 -5.43
C LEU A 69 14.28 3.93 -4.13
N ARG A 70 15.61 3.84 -4.08
CA ARG A 70 16.38 3.43 -2.89
C ARG A 70 16.34 4.48 -1.77
N ALA A 71 16.36 5.77 -2.12
CA ALA A 71 16.23 6.90 -1.20
C ALA A 71 14.80 7.04 -0.64
N ALA A 72 13.77 6.95 -1.50
CA ALA A 72 12.37 6.88 -1.06
C ALA A 72 12.09 5.61 -0.23
N SER A 73 12.91 4.58 -0.43
CA SER A 73 12.92 3.35 0.35
C SER A 73 13.94 3.36 1.48
N ASN A 74 14.54 4.49 1.89
CA ASN A 74 15.53 4.62 2.98
C ASN A 74 16.36 3.34 3.24
N PHE A 75 16.88 2.70 2.19
CA PHE A 75 17.51 1.38 2.28
C PHE A 75 18.83 1.53 3.02
N HIS A 76 18.77 1.43 4.34
CA HIS A 76 19.94 1.23 5.20
C HIS A 76 20.36 -0.21 4.94
N GLY A 77 21.37 -0.36 4.08
CA GLY A 77 22.22 -1.55 4.14
C GLY A 77 22.97 -1.59 5.45
#